data_AF-A0A1G3M1T1-F1
#
_entry.id   AF-A0A1G3M1T1-F1
#
_cell.length_a   1.000
_cell.length_b   1.000
_cell.length_c   1.000
_cell.angle_alpha   90.00
_cell.angle_beta   90.00
_cell.angle_gamma   90.00
#
_symmetry.space_group_name_H-M   'P 1'
#
loop_
_entity.id
_entity.type
_entity.pdbx_description
1 polymer ?
#
loop_
_entity_poly.entity_id
_entity_poly.type
_entity_poly.pdbx_seq_one_letter_code
_entity_poly.pdbx_strand_id
1 'polypeptide(L)' 'MRNYSQSTDPSIPARGLGDTVAHLLHATGADKLAEAYTHLTGRPCNCGARQDALNKLVPYKDKT' A
#
# COMPACT_ATOMS: atom_id res chain seq x y z
N MET A 1 2.78 -2.77 14.48
CA MET A 1 2.85 -2.28 13.09
C MET A 1 2.13 -3.33 12.24
N ARG A 2 1.14 -2.96 11.41
CA ARG A 2 0.49 -3.93 10.51
C ARG A 2 1.44 -4.25 9.36
N ASN A 3 1.49 -5.51 8.94
CA ASN A 3 2.34 -5.92 7.82
C ASN A 3 1.64 -5.57 6.49
N TYR A 4 2.38 -5.44 5.38
CA TYR A 4 1.83 -5.08 4.06
C TYR A 4 0.60 -5.93 3.67
N SER A 5 0.65 -7.25 3.89
CA SER A 5 -0.47 -8.16 3.63
C SER A 5 -1.72 -7.89 4.48
N GLN A 6 -1.60 -7.29 5.66
CA GLN A 6 -2.75 -6.87 6.49
C GLN A 6 -3.28 -5.51 6.05
N SER A 7 -2.46 -4.70 5.38
CA SER A 7 -2.85 -3.38 4.92
C SER A 7 -3.59 -3.37 3.59
N THR A 8 -3.73 -4.54 2.96
CA THR A 8 -4.51 -4.75 1.74
C THR A 8 -5.87 -5.42 2.02
N ASP A 9 -6.18 -5.72 3.28
CA ASP A 9 -7.44 -6.33 3.70
C ASP A 9 -8.56 -5.26 3.70
N PRO A 10 -9.60 -5.41 2.86
CA PRO A 10 -10.68 -4.42 2.75
C PRO A 10 -11.53 -4.29 4.02
N SER A 11 -11.47 -5.24 4.95
CA SER A 11 -12.13 -5.15 6.26
C SER A 11 -11.44 -4.19 7.22
N ILE A 12 -10.20 -3.79 6.91
CA ILE A 12 -9.40 -2.92 7.74
C ILE A 12 -9.58 -1.46 7.28
N PRO A 13 -9.98 -0.54 8.18
CA PRO A 13 -10.09 0.88 7.83
C PRO A 13 -8.77 1.45 7.32
N ALA A 14 -8.84 2.19 6.21
CA ALA A 14 -7.72 2.88 5.61
C ALA A 14 -7.31 4.09 6.47
N ARG A 15 -6.05 4.13 6.89
CA ARG A 15 -5.50 5.20 7.76
C ARG A 15 -5.15 6.47 6.98
N GLY A 16 -5.03 6.35 5.66
CA GLY A 16 -4.60 7.42 4.78
C GLY A 16 -4.60 6.98 3.31
N LEU A 17 -4.08 7.86 2.45
CA LEU A 17 -4.08 7.64 1.01
C LEU A 17 -3.27 6.41 0.58
N GLY A 18 -2.19 6.09 1.30
CA GLY A 18 -1.39 4.89 1.06
C GLY A 18 -2.21 3.62 1.12
N ASP A 19 -3.02 3.47 2.17
CA ASP A 19 -3.87 2.28 2.35
C ASP A 19 -4.95 2.20 1.27
N THR A 20 -5.56 3.32 0.87
CA THR A 20 -6.54 3.32 -0.25
C THR A 20 -5.90 2.86 -1.55
N VAL A 21 -4.72 3.39 -1.87
CA VAL A 21 -3.98 3.02 -3.08
C VAL A 21 -3.62 1.52 -3.02
N ALA A 22 -3.13 1.03 -1.88
CA ALA A 22 -2.81 -0.38 -1.69
C ALA A 22 -4.04 -1.28 -1.86
N HIS A 23 -5.19 -0.93 -1.28
CA HIS A 23 -6.45 -1.67 -1.46
C HIS A 23 -6.88 -1.74 -2.92
N LEU A 24 -6.86 -0.60 -3.62
CA LEU A 24 -7.25 -0.54 -5.03
C LEU A 24 -6.29 -1.32 -5.93
N LEU A 25 -4.98 -1.18 -5.72
CA LEU A 25 -3.99 -1.93 -6.51
C LEU A 25 -4.06 -3.44 -6.25
N HIS A 26 -4.30 -3.85 -5.01
CA HIS A 26 -4.48 -5.25 -4.66
C HIS A 26 -5.74 -5.82 -5.32
N ALA A 27 -6.87 -5.12 -5.20
CA ALA A 27 -8.14 -5.52 -5.81
C ALA A 27 -8.09 -5.59 -7.34
N THR A 28 -7.25 -4.76 -7.97
CA THR A 28 -7.04 -4.75 -9.42
C THR A 28 -5.98 -5.76 -9.90
N GLY A 29 -5.30 -6.46 -8.98
CA GLY A 29 -4.26 -7.45 -9.31
C GLY A 29 -2.93 -6.83 -9.76
N ALA A 30 -2.69 -5.56 -9.43
CA ALA A 30 -1.50 -4.81 -9.82
C ALA A 30 -0.26 -5.13 -8.98
N ASP A 31 -0.34 -6.04 -8.00
CA ASP A 31 0.82 -6.47 -7.20
C ASP A 31 1.97 -7.02 -8.05
N LYS A 32 1.63 -7.60 -9.22
CA LYS A 32 2.59 -8.07 -10.22
C LYS A 32 3.51 -6.97 -10.75
N LEU A 33 3.10 -5.70 -10.66
CA LEU A 33 3.94 -4.56 -11.04
C LEU A 33 5.13 -4.39 -10.09
N ALA A 34 4.97 -4.71 -8.81
CA ALA A 34 6.05 -4.64 -7.83
C ALA A 34 7.14 -5.68 -8.13
N GLU A 35 6.72 -6.89 -8.49
CA GLU A 35 7.59 -7.98 -8.91
C GLU A 35 8.30 -7.63 -10.22
N ALA A 36 7.55 -7.18 -11.23
CA ALA A 36 8.10 -6.76 -12.51
C ALA A 36 9.09 -5.60 -12.37
N TYR A 37 8.76 -4.59 -11.56
CA TYR A 37 9.68 -3.47 -11.27
C TYR A 37 10.99 -3.96 -10.66
N THR A 38 10.90 -4.88 -9.70
CA THR A 38 12.09 -5.43 -9.03
C THR A 38 12.93 -6.25 -9.99
N HIS A 39 12.30 -7.06 -10.85
CA HIS A 39 12.99 -7.83 -11.88
C HIS A 39 13.69 -6.95 -12.92
N LEU A 40 13.02 -5.89 -13.38
CA LEU A 40 13.54 -4.98 -14.42
C LEU A 40 14.64 -4.05 -13.91
N THR A 41 14.51 -3.55 -12.68
CA THR A 41 15.42 -2.52 -12.14
C THR A 41 16.47 -3.08 -11.19
N GLY A 42 16.30 -4.31 -10.72
CA GLY A 42 17.12 -4.90 -9.64
C GLY A 42 16.92 -4.21 -8.29
N ARG A 43 15.94 -3.30 -8.16
CA ARG A 43 15.69 -2.54 -6.93
C ARG A 43 14.39 -3.00 -6.27
N PRO A 44 14.37 -3.18 -4.95
CA PRO A 44 13.13 -3.57 -4.26
C PRO A 44 12.07 -2.47 -4.45
N CYS A 45 10.82 -2.86 -4.74
CA CYS A 45 9.69 -1.91 -4.81
C CYS A 45 9.60 -1.06 -3.52
N ASN A 46 9.80 -1.69 -2.35
CA ASN A 46 9.52 -1.12 -1.04
C ASN A 46 8.06 -0.62 -0.91
N CYS A 47 7.12 -1.33 -1.51
CA CYS A 47 5.71 -0.94 -1.61
C CYS A 47 5.11 -0.58 -0.22
N GLY A 48 5.40 -1.35 0.84
CA GLY A 48 4.95 -1.04 2.21
C GLY A 48 5.54 0.25 2.78
N ALA A 49 6.82 0.55 2.53
CA ALA A 49 7.41 1.81 2.98
C ALA A 49 6.82 3.02 2.22
N ARG A 50 6.53 2.87 0.93
CA ARG A 50 5.87 3.90 0.11
C ARG A 50 4.44 4.15 0.59
N GLN A 51 3.71 3.09 0.90
CA GLN A 51 2.37 3.15 1.48
C GLN A 51 2.39 3.90 2.83
N ASP A 52 3.28 3.52 3.74
CA ASP A 52 3.38 4.18 5.04
C ASP A 52 3.82 5.63 4.93
N ALA A 53 4.74 5.95 4.01
CA ALA A 53 5.10 7.34 3.72
C ALA A 53 3.88 8.12 3.23
N LEU A 54 3.09 7.55 2.31
CA LEU A 54 1.91 8.21 1.77
C LEU A 54 0.80 8.39 2.83
N ASN A 55 0.63 7.42 3.73
CA ASN A 55 -0.28 7.55 4.88
C ASN A 55 0.16 8.66 5.84
N LYS A 56 1.46 8.86 6.04
CA LYS A 56 1.98 9.95 6.88
C LYS A 56 1.81 11.32 6.21
N LEU A 57 1.96 11.39 4.89
CA LEU A 57 1.81 12.63 4.13
C LEU A 57 0.34 13.03 3.98
N VAL A 58 -0.55 12.06 3.74
CA VAL A 58 -1.98 12.26 3.54
C VAL A 58 -2.76 11.33 4.47
N PRO A 59 -2.78 11.63 5.78
CA PRO A 59 -3.56 10.87 6.75
C PRO A 59 -5.03 11.16 6.57
N TYR A 60 -5.87 10.15 6.73
CA TYR A 60 -7.29 10.35 6.89
C TYR A 60 -7.57 10.62 8.35
N LYS A 61 -8.32 11.68 8.64
CA LYS A 61 -8.87 11.86 9.98
C LYS A 61 -9.88 10.74 10.17
N ASP A 62 -9.64 9.87 11.14
CA ASP A 62 -10.67 8.97 11.65
C ASP A 62 -11.92 9.83 11.86
N LYS A 63 -13.00 9.50 11.14
CA LYS A 63 -14.31 10.03 11.50
C LYS A 63 -14.68 9.30 12.78
N THR A 64 -14.40 9.93 13.91
CA THR A 64 -15.09 9.63 15.17
C THR A 64 -16.59 9.77 14.96
#